data_AF-A0A4R5ZWF3-F1
#
_entry.id   AF-A0A4R5ZWF3-F1
#
_cell.length_a   1.000
_cell.length_b   1.000
_cell.length_c   1.000
_cell.angle_alpha   90.00
_cell.angle_beta   90.00
_cell.angle_gamma   90.00
#
_symmetry.space_group_name_H-M   'P 1'
#
loop_
_entity.id
_entity.type
_entity.pdbx_description
1 polymer ?
#
loop_
_entity_poly.entity_id
_entity_poly.type
_entity_poly.pdbx_seq_one_letter_code
_entity_poly.pdbx_strand_id
1 'polypeptide(L)'
;MLVASCARPLTPEERAFAASVQGPTLDTARVRIHDRNLVSRIVRMRPPRPQTTCRERIYPREIGPQPSSTAAFVLFERMFVAGDLYAENFLPAWPEAMSLPFAMIFAHEMTHVWQWQNRAVTGYHPALAAQEHAPGTDPYLYDLAPGKGFLDYSFEQQGGLVEEFVCCRALDPDAPRTQALHDLLRPQFPGLARRSPVPPDAIKLPQDAPDPRGICSK
;
A
#
# COMPACT_ATOMS: atom_id res chain seq x y z
N MET A 1 26.79 7.58 21.79
CA MET A 1 26.62 6.42 20.89
C MET A 1 25.23 6.50 20.26
N LEU A 2 25.15 6.94 19.01
CA LEU A 2 23.93 6.79 18.20
C LEU A 2 23.92 5.35 17.71
N VAL A 3 22.99 4.53 18.21
CA VAL A 3 22.77 3.18 17.68
C VAL A 3 22.33 3.37 16.24
N ALA A 4 23.18 3.01 15.27
CA ALA A 4 22.78 2.90 13.88
C ALA A 4 21.57 1.96 13.85
N SER A 5 20.37 2.47 13.59
CA SER A 5 19.28 1.60 13.18
C SER A 5 19.72 1.02 11.84
N CYS A 6 19.86 -0.32 11.77
CA CYS A 6 20.31 -1.00 10.58
C CYS A 6 19.24 -0.83 9.50
N ALA A 7 19.36 0.23 8.71
CA ALA A 7 18.53 0.43 7.54
C ALA A 7 19.03 -0.51 6.45
N ARG A 8 18.13 -1.27 5.82
CA ARG A 8 18.47 -2.07 4.65
C ARG A 8 18.02 -1.39 3.36
N PRO A 9 18.71 -1.59 2.23
CA PRO A 9 18.16 -1.26 0.92
C PRO A 9 16.99 -2.22 0.59
N LEU A 10 16.26 -1.90 -0.47
CA LEU A 10 15.33 -2.86 -1.07
C LEU A 10 16.07 -4.11 -1.55
N THR A 11 15.42 -5.26 -1.51
CA THR A 11 15.90 -6.49 -2.15
C THR A 11 15.72 -6.41 -3.68
N PRO A 12 16.37 -7.28 -4.47
CA PRO A 12 16.10 -7.37 -5.91
C PRO A 12 14.62 -7.60 -6.22
N GLU A 13 13.95 -8.44 -5.44
CA GLU A 13 12.54 -8.81 -5.64
C GLU A 13 11.61 -7.65 -5.31
N GLU A 14 11.87 -6.92 -4.21
CA GLU A 14 11.15 -5.70 -3.84
C GLU A 14 11.30 -4.60 -4.92
N ARG A 15 12.50 -4.44 -5.49
CA ARG A 15 12.72 -3.53 -6.62
C ARG A 15 11.95 -3.95 -7.86
N ALA A 16 11.94 -5.24 -8.18
CA ALA A 16 11.21 -5.77 -9.33
C ALA A 16 9.69 -5.60 -9.15
N PHE A 17 9.18 -5.83 -7.94
CA PHE A 17 7.79 -5.56 -7.60
C PHE A 17 7.45 -4.07 -7.74
N ALA A 18 8.25 -3.17 -7.15
CA ALA A 18 8.05 -1.74 -7.25
C ALA A 18 8.09 -1.24 -8.71
N ALA A 19 8.98 -1.80 -9.55
CA ALA A 19 9.02 -1.50 -10.98
C ALA A 19 7.73 -1.92 -11.72
N SER A 20 6.99 -2.94 -11.24
CA SER A 20 5.70 -3.33 -11.81
C SER A 20 4.52 -2.46 -11.35
N VAL A 21 4.72 -1.63 -10.32
CA VAL A 21 3.70 -0.78 -9.70
C VAL A 21 4.05 0.69 -9.93
N GLN A 22 5.01 1.25 -9.20
CA GLN A 22 5.43 2.64 -9.35
C GLN A 22 6.22 2.89 -10.65
N GLY A 23 6.93 1.87 -11.14
CA GLY A 23 7.70 1.98 -12.38
C GLY A 23 8.92 2.89 -12.25
N PRO A 24 9.39 3.51 -13.35
CA PRO A 24 10.63 4.26 -13.39
C PRO A 24 10.56 5.63 -12.68
N THR A 25 9.38 6.04 -12.21
CA THR A 25 9.19 7.32 -11.49
C THR A 25 9.53 7.21 -9.99
N LEU A 26 9.89 6.02 -9.52
CA LEU A 26 10.45 5.76 -8.19
C LEU A 26 11.91 5.31 -8.30
N ASP A 27 12.84 6.11 -7.75
CA ASP A 27 14.24 5.73 -7.56
C ASP A 27 14.38 4.81 -6.35
N THR A 28 14.34 3.51 -6.62
CA THR A 28 14.45 2.45 -5.61
C THR A 28 15.84 2.34 -4.97
N ALA A 29 16.89 2.90 -5.58
CA ALA A 29 18.25 2.83 -5.03
C ALA A 29 18.42 3.70 -3.77
N ARG A 30 17.57 4.73 -3.64
CA ARG A 30 17.56 5.67 -2.50
C ARG A 30 16.74 5.18 -1.32
N VAL A 31 15.82 4.24 -1.54
CA VAL A 31 14.91 3.72 -0.53
C VAL A 31 15.66 2.97 0.56
N ARG A 32 15.29 3.20 1.82
CA ARG A 32 15.78 2.43 2.97
C ARG A 32 14.63 1.96 3.85
N ILE A 33 14.70 0.73 4.34
CA ILE A 33 13.72 0.15 5.26
C ILE A 33 14.35 -0.02 6.64
N HIS A 34 13.63 0.43 7.66
CA HIS A 34 13.98 0.31 9.06
C HIS A 34 12.98 -0.59 9.80
N ASP A 35 13.51 -1.39 10.73
CA ASP A 35 12.80 -2.31 11.62
C ASP A 35 12.23 -1.62 12.89
N ARG A 36 12.26 -0.29 12.94
CA ARG A 36 11.88 0.50 14.12
C ARG A 36 10.84 1.57 13.80
N ASN A 37 9.59 1.16 13.83
CA ASN A 37 8.46 2.08 13.97
C ASN A 37 8.04 2.15 15.45
N LEU A 38 8.39 3.22 16.16
CA LEU A 38 7.98 3.42 17.55
C LEU A 38 6.53 3.90 17.70
N VAL A 39 5.94 4.44 16.62
CA VAL A 39 4.56 4.94 16.58
C VAL A 39 3.55 3.78 16.63
N SER A 40 3.93 2.58 16.18
CA SER A 40 3.09 1.38 16.26
C SER A 40 2.66 1.02 17.69
N ARG A 41 3.35 1.52 18.72
CA ARG A 41 2.98 1.34 20.13
C ARG A 41 1.76 2.15 20.55
N ILE A 42 1.36 3.14 19.74
CA ILE A 42 0.18 3.96 19.98
C ILE A 42 -1.02 3.24 19.34
N VAL A 43 -1.75 2.49 20.16
CA VAL A 43 -2.98 1.81 19.73
C VAL A 43 -4.17 2.74 19.95
N ARG A 44 -4.99 2.90 18.91
CA ARG A 44 -6.26 3.65 18.97
C ARG A 44 -7.40 2.74 18.58
N MET A 45 -8.56 2.94 19.20
CA MET A 45 -9.78 2.29 18.74
C MET A 45 -10.38 3.08 17.58
N ARG A 46 -10.82 2.38 16.54
CA ARG A 46 -11.57 2.96 15.42
C ARG A 46 -12.90 2.23 15.22
N PRO A 47 -13.91 2.87 14.62
CA PRO A 47 -15.11 2.17 14.16
C PRO A 47 -14.77 1.08 13.13
N PRO A 48 -15.62 0.05 12.96
CA PRO A 48 -15.43 -0.97 11.93
C PRO A 48 -15.40 -0.35 10.53
N ARG A 49 -14.53 -0.84 9.65
CA ARG A 49 -14.42 -0.33 8.28
C ARG A 49 -15.46 -1.00 7.37
N PRO A 50 -16.08 -0.25 6.46
CA PRO A 50 -16.97 -0.85 5.47
C PRO A 50 -16.15 -1.68 4.47
N GLN A 51 -16.70 -2.82 4.02
CA GLN A 51 -16.05 -3.69 3.02
C GLN A 51 -16.27 -3.17 1.59
N THR A 52 -15.85 -1.94 1.32
CA THR A 52 -15.98 -1.27 0.02
C THR A 52 -14.79 -1.50 -0.90
N THR A 53 -13.60 -1.72 -0.34
CA THR A 53 -12.37 -1.93 -1.11
C THR A 53 -11.91 -3.39 -1.07
N CYS A 54 -11.07 -3.79 -2.03
CA CYS A 54 -10.44 -5.11 -2.02
C CYS A 54 -9.68 -5.35 -0.70
N ARG A 55 -9.01 -4.32 -0.17
CA ARG A 55 -8.30 -4.38 1.11
C ARG A 55 -9.17 -4.80 2.29
N GLU A 56 -10.37 -4.25 2.39
CA GLU A 56 -11.29 -4.61 3.48
C GLU A 56 -12.03 -5.93 3.22
N ARG A 57 -12.16 -6.34 1.96
CA ARG A 57 -12.87 -7.56 1.55
C ARG A 57 -12.05 -8.84 1.68
N ILE A 58 -10.71 -8.75 1.72
CA ILE A 58 -9.83 -9.92 1.94
C ILE A 58 -9.77 -10.36 3.41
N TYR A 59 -10.43 -9.65 4.32
CA TYR A 59 -10.57 -10.01 5.73
C TYR A 59 -12.04 -10.29 6.09
N PRO A 60 -12.30 -11.06 7.17
CA PRO A 60 -13.64 -11.18 7.74
C PRO A 60 -14.26 -9.83 8.09
N ARG A 61 -15.58 -9.71 7.95
CA ARG A 61 -16.29 -8.47 8.28
C ARG A 61 -16.16 -8.15 9.78
N GLU A 62 -15.82 -6.90 10.06
CA GLU A 62 -15.74 -6.39 11.42
C GLU A 62 -17.13 -6.08 11.97
N ILE A 63 -17.39 -6.52 13.21
CA ILE A 63 -18.69 -6.38 13.88
C ILE A 63 -18.67 -5.36 15.03
N GLY A 64 -17.54 -4.67 15.26
CA GLY A 64 -17.38 -3.70 16.33
C GLY A 64 -16.07 -2.92 16.23
N PRO A 65 -15.81 -2.00 17.19
CA PRO A 65 -14.60 -1.20 17.19
C PRO A 65 -13.33 -2.07 17.19
N GLN A 66 -12.36 -1.71 16.37
CA GLN A 66 -11.11 -2.46 16.22
C GLN A 66 -9.92 -1.67 16.77
N PRO A 67 -8.95 -2.34 17.41
CA PRO A 67 -7.66 -1.73 17.68
C PRO A 67 -6.94 -1.48 16.36
N SER A 68 -6.33 -0.31 16.25
CA SER A 68 -5.54 0.09 15.09
C SER A 68 -4.25 0.73 15.56
N SER A 69 -3.17 0.42 14.87
CA SER A 69 -1.86 1.04 15.05
C SER A 69 -1.22 1.28 13.68
N THR A 70 -0.24 2.18 13.63
CA THR A 70 0.51 2.45 12.41
C THR A 70 1.44 1.28 12.11
N ALA A 71 1.10 0.45 11.13
CA ALA A 71 1.90 -0.69 10.70
C ALA A 71 3.25 -0.26 10.08
N ALA A 72 3.21 0.74 9.20
CA ALA A 72 4.39 1.38 8.64
C ALA A 72 4.13 2.88 8.41
N PHE A 73 5.21 3.63 8.23
CA PHE A 73 5.15 5.01 7.75
C PHE A 73 6.43 5.36 6.99
N VAL A 74 6.37 6.44 6.21
CA VAL A 74 7.52 6.96 5.47
C VAL A 74 7.95 8.35 5.95
N LEU A 75 9.25 8.53 6.14
CA LEU A 75 9.89 9.86 6.21
C LEU A 75 10.93 9.98 5.11
N PHE A 76 10.64 10.83 4.13
CA PHE A 76 11.49 11.05 2.96
C PHE A 76 11.69 9.75 2.16
N GLU A 77 12.91 9.23 2.10
CA GLU A 77 13.28 8.00 1.39
C GLU A 77 13.18 6.74 2.27
N ARG A 78 12.64 6.86 3.48
CA ARG A 78 12.78 5.84 4.53
C ARG A 78 11.43 5.32 4.97
N MET A 79 11.21 4.03 4.80
CA MET A 79 10.08 3.28 5.36
C MET A 79 10.46 2.75 6.74
N PHE A 80 9.59 2.96 7.72
CA PHE A 80 9.74 2.47 9.10
C PHE A 80 8.60 1.50 9.37
N VAL A 81 8.92 0.26 9.74
CA VAL A 81 7.94 -0.81 9.90
C VAL A 81 7.85 -1.23 11.37
N ALA A 82 6.65 -1.56 11.82
CA ALA A 82 6.43 -2.17 13.13
C ALA A 82 7.20 -3.49 13.22
N GLY A 83 7.85 -3.76 14.34
CA GLY A 83 8.81 -4.87 14.45
C GLY A 83 8.20 -6.25 14.21
N ASP A 84 6.92 -6.43 14.54
CA ASP A 84 6.12 -7.62 14.30
C ASP A 84 5.70 -7.81 12.82
N LEU A 85 5.75 -6.74 12.02
CA LEU A 85 5.44 -6.74 10.59
C LEU A 85 6.69 -6.57 9.71
N TYR A 86 7.87 -6.36 10.31
CA TYR A 86 9.11 -6.21 9.57
C TYR A 86 9.52 -7.55 8.94
N ALA A 87 9.85 -7.50 7.64
CA ALA A 87 10.44 -8.61 6.91
C ALA A 87 11.79 -8.19 6.31
N GLU A 88 12.77 -9.09 6.30
CA GLU A 88 14.03 -8.90 5.58
C GLU A 88 13.83 -8.80 4.06
N ASN A 89 12.75 -9.39 3.57
CA ASN A 89 12.24 -9.26 2.21
C ASN A 89 10.72 -9.38 2.26
N PHE A 90 9.98 -8.35 1.86
CA PHE A 90 8.51 -8.38 1.84
C PHE A 90 7.98 -9.26 0.70
N LEU A 91 8.77 -9.47 -0.35
CA LEU A 91 8.40 -10.17 -1.58
C LEU A 91 9.45 -11.25 -1.98
N PRO A 92 9.81 -12.20 -1.09
CA PRO A 92 10.97 -13.08 -1.28
C PRO A 92 10.89 -14.07 -2.44
N ALA A 93 9.70 -14.27 -3.00
CA ALA A 93 9.44 -15.22 -4.08
C ALA A 93 8.81 -14.54 -5.31
N TRP A 94 8.92 -13.22 -5.44
CA TRP A 94 8.38 -12.52 -6.61
C TRP A 94 9.26 -12.75 -7.84
N PRO A 95 8.68 -13.03 -9.04
CA PRO A 95 7.25 -13.02 -9.38
C PRO A 95 6.53 -14.39 -9.27
N GLU A 96 7.15 -15.43 -8.74
CA GLU A 96 6.58 -16.78 -8.69
C GLU A 96 5.48 -16.93 -7.62
N ALA A 97 5.57 -16.22 -6.50
CA ALA A 97 4.61 -16.21 -5.40
C ALA A 97 4.66 -14.89 -4.61
N MET A 98 3.57 -14.54 -3.92
CA MET A 98 3.58 -13.39 -3.00
C MET A 98 2.63 -13.55 -1.81
N SER A 99 2.96 -12.90 -0.71
CA SER A 99 1.99 -12.57 0.35
C SER A 99 1.24 -11.32 -0.07
N LEU A 100 -0.07 -11.43 -0.27
CA LEU A 100 -0.86 -10.29 -0.73
C LEU A 100 -0.85 -9.13 0.29
N PRO A 101 -1.02 -9.35 1.61
CA PRO A 101 -0.92 -8.28 2.60
C PRO A 101 0.44 -7.55 2.58
N PHE A 102 1.55 -8.29 2.40
CA PHE A 102 2.88 -7.67 2.31
C PHE A 102 3.10 -6.92 1.01
N ALA A 103 2.60 -7.43 -0.12
CA ALA A 103 2.64 -6.72 -1.39
C ALA A 103 1.86 -5.40 -1.33
N MET A 104 0.70 -5.43 -0.67
CA MET A 104 -0.19 -4.28 -0.49
C MET A 104 0.45 -3.19 0.37
N ILE A 105 0.86 -3.50 1.61
CA ILE A 105 1.48 -2.51 2.49
C ILE A 105 2.79 -1.97 1.90
N PHE A 106 3.58 -2.82 1.26
CA PHE A 106 4.82 -2.38 0.61
C PHE A 106 4.51 -1.39 -0.53
N ALA A 107 3.52 -1.66 -1.38
CA ALA A 107 3.11 -0.75 -2.45
C ALA A 107 2.55 0.58 -1.91
N HIS A 108 1.79 0.54 -0.80
CA HIS A 108 1.30 1.73 -0.11
C HIS A 108 2.47 2.62 0.33
N GLU A 109 3.43 2.06 1.07
CA GLU A 109 4.56 2.83 1.58
C GLU A 109 5.49 3.32 0.45
N MET A 110 5.70 2.52 -0.60
CA MET A 110 6.45 2.97 -1.77
C MET A 110 5.77 4.14 -2.50
N THR A 111 4.44 4.28 -2.38
CA THR A 111 3.72 5.44 -2.89
C THR A 111 4.07 6.70 -2.10
N HIS A 112 4.28 6.62 -0.79
CA HIS A 112 4.75 7.76 0.00
C HIS A 112 6.20 8.15 -0.32
N VAL A 113 7.07 7.17 -0.58
CA VAL A 113 8.43 7.49 -1.05
C VAL A 113 8.38 8.13 -2.43
N TRP A 114 7.55 7.62 -3.35
CA TRP A 114 7.32 8.21 -4.65
C TRP A 114 6.78 9.64 -4.54
N GLN A 115 5.82 9.88 -3.65
CA GLN A 115 5.28 11.21 -3.37
C GLN A 115 6.38 12.19 -2.95
N TRP A 116 7.28 11.76 -2.05
CA TRP A 116 8.42 12.55 -1.64
C TRP A 116 9.41 12.83 -2.77
N GLN A 117 9.77 11.81 -3.56
CA GLN A 117 10.70 11.96 -4.67
C GLN A 117 10.14 12.91 -5.75
N ASN A 118 8.82 12.89 -5.94
CA ASN A 118 8.08 13.70 -6.91
C ASN A 118 7.37 14.91 -6.27
N ARG A 119 7.83 15.40 -5.11
CA ARG A 119 7.20 16.49 -4.34
C ARG A 119 6.99 17.80 -5.09
N ALA A 120 7.74 18.04 -6.17
CA ALA A 120 7.50 19.19 -7.04
C ALA A 120 6.15 19.12 -7.78
N VAL A 121 5.64 17.91 -8.01
CA VAL A 121 4.35 17.63 -8.64
C VAL A 121 3.28 17.35 -7.59
N THR A 122 3.61 16.56 -6.56
CA THR A 122 2.62 16.10 -5.57
C THR A 122 2.36 17.09 -4.44
N GLY A 123 3.26 18.07 -4.22
CA GLY A 123 3.21 18.94 -3.05
C GLY A 123 3.48 18.22 -1.72
N TYR A 124 3.93 16.96 -1.75
CA TYR A 124 4.08 16.13 -0.56
C TYR A 124 5.15 16.64 0.40
N HIS A 125 4.79 16.64 1.69
CA HIS A 125 5.73 16.74 2.78
C HIS A 125 5.25 15.85 3.94
N PRO A 126 6.15 15.11 4.63
CA PRO A 126 5.74 14.19 5.70
C PRO A 126 4.89 14.85 6.80
N ALA A 127 5.18 16.12 7.12
CA ALA A 127 4.39 16.87 8.10
C ALA A 127 2.94 17.15 7.65
N LEU A 128 2.67 17.26 6.34
CA LEU A 128 1.32 17.40 5.80
C LEU A 128 0.58 16.07 5.83
N ALA A 129 1.24 14.98 5.43
CA ALA A 129 0.66 13.64 5.53
C ALA A 129 0.30 13.27 6.98
N ALA A 130 1.15 13.63 7.95
CA ALA A 130 0.85 13.42 9.36
C ALA A 130 -0.39 14.19 9.86
N GLN A 131 -0.72 15.33 9.25
CA GLN A 131 -1.94 16.09 9.58
C GLN A 131 -3.22 15.40 9.09
N GLU A 132 -3.13 14.51 8.08
CA GLU A 132 -4.28 13.72 7.60
C GLU A 132 -4.79 12.72 8.66
N HIS A 133 -3.95 12.38 9.65
CA HIS A 133 -4.30 11.48 10.78
C HIS A 133 -4.99 12.20 11.94
N ALA A 134 -5.65 13.34 11.68
CA ALA A 134 -6.39 14.11 12.66
C ALA A 134 -7.55 13.29 13.28
N PRO A 135 -7.88 13.50 14.57
CA PRO A 135 -8.96 12.76 15.22
C PRO A 135 -10.30 12.95 14.52
N GLY A 136 -11.05 11.85 14.31
CA GLY A 136 -12.44 11.88 13.83
C GLY A 136 -12.66 11.43 12.40
N THR A 137 -11.62 11.31 11.58
CA THR A 137 -11.70 10.77 10.21
C THR A 137 -10.72 9.62 10.01
N ASP A 138 -11.16 8.52 9.39
CA ASP A 138 -10.28 7.42 8.98
C ASP A 138 -9.70 7.77 7.60
N PRO A 139 -8.41 8.15 7.49
CA PRO A 139 -7.83 8.67 6.25
C PRO A 139 -7.73 7.61 5.15
N TYR A 140 -7.96 6.34 5.49
CA TYR A 140 -7.93 5.23 4.56
C TYR A 140 -9.27 4.98 3.85
N LEU A 141 -10.33 5.74 4.19
CA LEU A 141 -11.62 5.65 3.51
C LEU A 141 -11.65 6.60 2.29
N TYR A 142 -12.07 6.06 1.15
CA TYR A 142 -12.22 6.80 -0.09
C TYR A 142 -13.24 6.13 -1.02
N ASP A 143 -13.78 6.93 -1.93
CA ASP A 143 -14.58 6.48 -3.07
C ASP A 143 -13.97 6.98 -4.38
N LEU A 144 -14.13 6.19 -5.44
CA LEU A 144 -13.76 6.63 -6.78
C LEU A 144 -14.80 7.63 -7.27
N ALA A 145 -14.38 8.88 -7.47
CA ALA A 145 -15.25 9.96 -7.89
C ALA A 145 -15.05 10.26 -9.39
N PRO A 146 -16.13 10.36 -10.20
CA PRO A 146 -16.00 10.73 -11.61
C PRO A 146 -15.25 12.06 -11.79
N GLY A 147 -14.28 12.08 -12.70
CA GLY A 147 -13.50 13.28 -13.02
C GLY A 147 -12.39 13.63 -12.02
N LYS A 148 -12.27 12.90 -10.90
CA LYS A 148 -11.19 13.09 -9.92
C LYS A 148 -9.93 12.33 -10.36
N GLY A 149 -8.82 13.03 -10.53
CA GLY A 149 -7.51 12.44 -10.83
C GLY A 149 -6.79 11.93 -9.59
N PHE A 150 -5.74 11.14 -9.77
CA PHE A 150 -4.98 10.56 -8.65
C PHE A 150 -4.46 11.61 -7.65
N LEU A 151 -3.93 12.73 -8.16
CA LEU A 151 -3.37 13.80 -7.34
C LEU A 151 -4.41 14.65 -6.59
N ASP A 152 -5.70 14.47 -6.87
CA ASP A 152 -6.79 15.16 -6.16
C ASP A 152 -7.18 14.44 -4.87
N TYR A 153 -6.67 13.22 -4.65
CA TYR A 153 -6.85 12.46 -3.42
C TYR A 153 -5.83 12.87 -2.35
N SER A 154 -6.18 12.69 -1.06
CA SER A 154 -5.23 12.92 0.03
C SER A 154 -4.03 11.98 -0.10
N PHE A 155 -2.93 12.27 0.59
CA PHE A 155 -1.71 11.47 0.48
C PHE A 155 -1.91 10.01 0.92
N GLU A 156 -2.65 9.78 2.00
CA GLU A 156 -3.03 8.44 2.45
C GLU A 156 -4.01 7.75 1.49
N GLN A 157 -4.98 8.49 0.93
CA GLN A 157 -5.89 7.94 -0.07
C GLN A 157 -5.15 7.52 -1.34
N GLN A 158 -4.14 8.28 -1.77
CA GLN A 158 -3.26 7.90 -2.89
C GLN A 158 -2.53 6.57 -2.62
N GLY A 159 -1.97 6.40 -1.42
CA GLY A 159 -1.39 5.12 -0.99
C GLY A 159 -2.42 3.99 -1.03
N GLY A 160 -3.60 4.23 -0.44
CA GLY A 160 -4.70 3.26 -0.39
C GLY A 160 -5.24 2.86 -1.76
N LEU A 161 -5.24 3.77 -2.74
CA LEU A 161 -5.64 3.49 -4.13
C LEU A 161 -4.63 2.55 -4.82
N VAL A 162 -3.33 2.77 -4.61
CA VAL A 162 -2.28 1.88 -5.13
C VAL A 162 -2.34 0.51 -4.43
N GLU A 163 -2.55 0.51 -3.11
CA GLU A 163 -2.75 -0.69 -2.31
C GLU A 163 -3.92 -1.54 -2.84
N GLU A 164 -5.07 -0.89 -3.07
CA GLU A 164 -6.24 -1.57 -3.62
C GLU A 164 -6.00 -2.07 -5.04
N PHE A 165 -5.32 -1.31 -5.89
CA PHE A 165 -4.98 -1.77 -7.24
C PHE A 165 -4.11 -3.04 -7.21
N VAL A 166 -3.13 -3.12 -6.30
CA VAL A 166 -2.32 -4.33 -6.12
C VAL A 166 -3.18 -5.55 -5.74
N CYS A 167 -4.16 -5.35 -4.87
CA CYS A 167 -5.14 -6.38 -4.51
C CYS A 167 -5.99 -6.80 -5.71
N CYS A 168 -6.61 -5.84 -6.40
CA CYS A 168 -7.51 -6.09 -7.51
C CYS A 168 -6.82 -6.70 -8.74
N ARG A 169 -5.63 -6.23 -9.12
CA ARG A 169 -4.87 -6.77 -10.27
C ARG A 169 -4.41 -8.21 -10.03
N ALA A 170 -4.36 -8.65 -8.78
CA ALA A 170 -3.92 -9.97 -8.36
C ALA A 170 -5.11 -10.95 -8.26
N LEU A 171 -6.23 -10.52 -7.67
CA LEU A 171 -7.36 -11.41 -7.37
C LEU A 171 -8.49 -11.37 -8.40
N ASP A 172 -8.73 -10.22 -9.03
CA ASP A 172 -9.87 -10.02 -9.94
C ASP A 172 -9.46 -9.05 -11.07
N PRO A 173 -8.48 -9.44 -11.90
CA PRO A 173 -7.84 -8.52 -12.85
C PRO A 173 -8.81 -7.96 -13.90
N ASP A 174 -9.86 -8.69 -14.25
CA ASP A 174 -10.82 -8.30 -15.29
C ASP A 174 -11.98 -7.45 -14.78
N ALA A 175 -12.07 -7.22 -13.47
CA ALA A 175 -13.18 -6.47 -12.92
C ALA A 175 -13.18 -4.98 -13.32
N PRO A 176 -14.37 -4.36 -13.41
CA PRO A 176 -14.51 -2.94 -13.69
C PRO A 176 -13.74 -2.04 -12.72
N ARG A 177 -13.74 -2.36 -11.43
CA ARG A 177 -12.99 -1.56 -10.43
C ARG A 177 -11.49 -1.64 -10.66
N THR A 178 -10.97 -2.80 -11.05
CA THR A 178 -9.56 -2.96 -11.41
C THR A 178 -9.18 -2.11 -12.61
N GLN A 179 -10.06 -2.05 -13.62
CA GLN A 179 -9.85 -1.18 -14.78
C GLN A 179 -9.87 0.30 -14.37
N ALA A 180 -10.85 0.73 -13.58
CA ALA A 180 -10.96 2.11 -13.11
C ALA A 180 -9.73 2.54 -12.30
N LEU A 181 -9.23 1.68 -11.40
CA LEU A 181 -7.99 1.93 -10.66
C LEU A 181 -6.79 2.00 -11.60
N HIS A 182 -6.67 1.09 -12.57
CA HIS A 182 -5.56 1.14 -13.55
C HIS A 182 -5.57 2.46 -14.33
N ASP A 183 -6.73 2.89 -14.80
CA ASP A 183 -6.89 4.13 -15.56
C ASP A 183 -6.59 5.38 -14.73
N LEU A 184 -6.95 5.37 -13.45
CA LEU A 184 -6.65 6.44 -12.51
C LEU A 184 -5.14 6.56 -12.23
N LEU A 185 -4.45 5.42 -12.09
CA LEU A 185 -3.07 5.34 -11.62
C LEU A 185 -2.03 5.46 -12.74
N ARG A 186 -2.32 4.91 -13.93
CA ARG A 186 -1.36 4.87 -15.06
C ARG A 186 -0.77 6.23 -15.50
N PRO A 187 -1.43 7.40 -15.33
CA PRO A 187 -0.82 8.68 -15.70
C PRO A 187 0.39 9.04 -14.82
N GLN A 188 0.44 8.57 -13.57
CA GLN A 188 1.53 8.87 -12.63
C GLN A 188 2.56 7.72 -12.53
N PHE A 189 2.16 6.52 -12.94
CA PHE A 189 2.99 5.32 -12.93
C PHE A 189 3.14 4.74 -14.34
N PRO A 190 4.02 5.31 -15.18
CA PRO A 190 4.31 4.77 -16.51
C PRO A 190 4.77 3.31 -16.41
N GLY A 191 4.15 2.42 -17.18
CA GLY A 191 4.46 0.99 -17.14
C GLY A 191 3.75 0.20 -16.04
N LEU A 192 2.78 0.79 -15.33
CA LEU A 192 1.92 0.10 -14.36
C LEU A 192 1.34 -1.20 -14.96
N ALA A 193 1.81 -2.34 -14.45
CA ALA A 193 1.40 -3.63 -14.97
C ALA A 193 -0.07 -3.91 -14.66
N ARG A 194 -0.87 -4.09 -15.71
CA ARG A 194 -2.34 -4.25 -15.63
C ARG A 194 -2.77 -5.49 -14.85
N ARG A 195 -1.95 -6.55 -14.86
CA ARG A 195 -2.18 -7.82 -14.15
C ARG A 195 -0.95 -8.15 -13.30
N SER A 196 -1.17 -8.86 -12.19
CA SER A 196 -0.07 -9.51 -11.48
C SER A 196 0.53 -10.64 -12.34
N PRO A 197 1.86 -10.79 -12.40
CA PRO A 197 2.51 -11.95 -13.02
C PRO A 197 2.44 -13.20 -12.13
N VAL A 198 2.13 -13.05 -10.84
CA VAL A 198 2.03 -14.16 -9.88
C VAL A 198 0.84 -15.05 -10.23
N PRO A 199 1.01 -16.38 -10.37
CA PRO A 199 -0.10 -17.32 -10.56
C PRO A 199 -1.16 -17.20 -9.46
N PRO A 200 -2.48 -17.30 -9.78
CA PRO A 200 -3.53 -17.12 -8.79
C PRO A 200 -3.44 -18.05 -7.57
N ASP A 201 -2.98 -19.28 -7.75
CA ASP A 201 -2.77 -20.28 -6.69
C ASP A 201 -1.50 -20.04 -5.85
N ALA A 202 -0.62 -19.15 -6.30
CA ALA A 202 0.59 -18.72 -5.60
C ALA A 202 0.42 -17.38 -4.85
N ILE A 203 -0.79 -16.81 -4.84
CA ILE A 203 -1.14 -15.62 -4.06
C ILE A 203 -1.60 -16.06 -2.67
N LYS A 204 -0.81 -15.74 -1.65
CA LYS A 204 -1.15 -16.04 -0.25
C LYS A 204 -2.04 -14.95 0.31
N LEU A 205 -3.28 -15.32 0.64
CA LEU A 205 -4.27 -14.47 1.31
C LEU A 205 -4.07 -14.49 2.83
N PRO A 206 -4.67 -13.52 3.57
CA PRO A 206 -4.81 -13.62 5.01
C PRO A 206 -5.43 -14.95 5.45
N GLN A 207 -5.14 -15.34 6.69
CA GLN A 207 -5.89 -16.41 7.33
C GLN A 207 -7.38 -16.05 7.39
N ASP A 208 -8.25 -17.03 7.14
CA ASP A 208 -9.70 -16.88 7.14
C ASP A 208 -10.25 -15.88 6.11
N ALA A 209 -9.47 -15.60 5.04
CA ALA A 209 -9.92 -14.76 3.95
C ALA A 209 -11.22 -15.30 3.32
N PRO A 210 -12.22 -14.44 3.08
CA PRO A 210 -13.41 -14.80 2.30
C PRO A 210 -13.05 -15.22 0.87
N ASP A 211 -14.00 -15.86 0.17
CA ASP A 211 -13.86 -16.20 -1.25
C ASP A 211 -13.58 -14.95 -2.11
N PRO A 212 -12.42 -14.88 -2.81
CA PRO A 212 -12.03 -13.70 -3.56
C PRO A 212 -12.75 -13.55 -4.91
N ARG A 213 -13.60 -14.50 -5.31
CA ARG A 213 -14.33 -14.41 -6.58
C ARG A 213 -15.20 -13.16 -6.64
N GLY A 214 -14.98 -12.33 -7.67
CA GLY A 214 -15.70 -11.08 -7.87
C GLY A 214 -15.40 -10.01 -6.81
N ILE A 215 -14.28 -10.11 -6.09
CA ILE A 215 -13.93 -9.20 -4.99
C ILE A 215 -13.80 -7.74 -5.44
N CYS A 216 -13.46 -7.48 -6.71
CA CYS A 216 -13.37 -6.13 -7.28
C CYS A 216 -14.52 -5.84 -8.28
N SER A 217 -15.51 -6.72 -8.35
CA SER A 217 -16.68 -6.56 -9.22
C SER A 217 -17.91 -5.99 -8.49
N LYS A 218 -17.86 -5.89 -7.16
CA LYS A 218 -18.94 -5.41 -6.29
C LYS A 218 -18.78 -3.96 -5.88
#